data_AF-A0A355YAT7-F1
#
_entry.id   AF-A0A355YAT7-F1
#
_cell.length_a   1.000
_cell.length_b   1.000
_cell.length_c   1.000
_cell.angle_alpha   90.00
_cell.angle_beta   90.00
_cell.angle_gamma   90.00
#
_symmetry.space_group_name_H-M   'P 1'
#
loop_
_entity.id
_entity.type
_entity.pdbx_description
1 polymer ?
#
loop_
_entity_poly.entity_id
_entity_poly.type
_entity_poly.pdbx_seq_one_letter_code
_entity_poly.pdbx_strand_id
1 'polypeptide(L)' 'MTEQVEPQFTSRILKVGCQYYESRAKEKDRRFKTRQVPYLRLCGDWLEAAGLKVGQNARVIVTRRGIVIAAEE' A
#
# COMPACT_ATOMS: atom_id res chain seq x y z
N MET A 1 29.68 23.97 -4.30
CA MET A 1 29.31 23.06 -3.20
C MET A 1 27.81 22.83 -3.33
N THR A 2 27.40 21.71 -3.92
CA THR A 2 25.98 21.36 -4.02
C THR A 2 25.61 20.52 -2.81
N GLU A 3 24.87 21.12 -1.87
CA GLU A 3 24.24 20.39 -0.77
C GLU A 3 23.33 19.31 -1.36
N GLN A 4 23.72 18.06 -1.19
CA GLN A 4 22.84 16.94 -1.47
C GLN A 4 21.81 16.90 -0.36
N VAL A 5 20.63 17.44 -0.62
CA VAL A 5 19.44 17.17 0.20
C VAL A 5 19.11 15.69 0.00
N GLU A 6 19.66 14.86 0.89
CA GLU A 6 19.27 13.46 1.08
C GLU A 6 17.74 13.36 0.95
N PRO A 7 17.20 12.53 0.05
CA PRO A 7 15.76 12.39 -0.05
C PRO A 7 15.26 11.85 1.29
N GLN A 8 14.35 12.58 1.94
CA GLN A 8 13.67 12.08 3.13
C GLN A 8 12.81 10.87 2.72
N PHE A 9 13.43 9.70 2.73
CA PHE A 9 12.76 8.43 2.54
C PHE A 9 12.03 8.11 3.85
N THR A 10 10.72 8.33 3.87
CA THR A 10 9.91 7.84 4.99
C THR A 10 9.77 6.34 4.84
N SER A 11 10.37 5.58 5.75
CA SER A 11 10.16 4.15 5.86
C SER A 11 9.16 3.84 6.98
N ARG A 12 8.28 2.88 6.72
CA ARG A 12 7.32 2.37 7.71
C ARG A 12 7.22 0.86 7.58
N ILE A 13 7.02 0.19 8.71
CA ILE A 13 6.74 -1.24 8.74
C ILE A 13 5.22 -1.39 8.84
N LEU A 14 4.62 -2.08 7.88
CA LEU A 14 3.19 -2.37 7.84
C LEU A 14 2.98 -3.87 7.81
N LYS A 15 1.90 -4.35 8.44
CA LYS A 15 1.51 -5.75 8.38
C LYS A 15 0.69 -6.00 7.12
N VAL A 16 1.07 -6.99 6.31
CA VAL A 16 0.33 -7.39 5.12
C VAL A 16 -1.01 -7.97 5.55
N GLY A 17 -2.09 -7.28 5.21
CA GLY A 17 -3.46 -7.71 5.50
C GLY A 17 -4.21 -8.14 4.24
N CYS A 18 -5.21 -9.00 4.40
CA CYS A 18 -6.20 -9.29 3.37
C CYS A 18 -7.54 -8.80 3.87
N GLN A 19 -8.13 -7.82 3.19
CA GLN A 19 -9.45 -7.29 3.53
C GLN A 19 -10.36 -7.40 2.32
N TYR A 20 -11.51 -8.05 2.50
CA TYR A 20 -12.57 -8.09 1.52
C TYR A 20 -13.38 -6.81 1.63
N TYR A 21 -13.27 -5.95 0.62
CA TYR A 21 -14.15 -4.80 0.47
C TYR A 21 -15.23 -5.14 -0.55
N GLU A 22 -16.49 -5.15 -0.11
CA GLU A 22 -17.61 -5.21 -1.03
C GLU A 22 -17.58 -3.98 -1.94
N SER A 23 -17.45 -4.23 -3.25
CA SER A 23 -17.52 -3.15 -4.24
C SER A 23 -18.96 -2.65 -4.28
N ARG A 24 -19.22 -1.52 -3.60
CA ARG A 24 -20.51 -0.79 -3.65
C ARG A 24 -20.75 -0.09 -4.99
N ALA A 25 -20.25 -0.66 -6.10
CA ALA A 25 -20.36 -0.08 -7.44
C ALA A 25 -21.82 0.11 -7.91
N LYS A 26 -22.81 -0.45 -7.20
CA LYS A 26 -24.25 -0.37 -7.54
C LYS A 26 -25.13 0.37 -6.53
N GLU A 27 -24.59 0.98 -5.48
CA GLU A 27 -25.42 1.75 -4.52
C GLU A 27 -25.72 3.16 -5.05
N LYS A 28 -26.98 3.41 -5.40
CA LYS A 28 -27.49 4.67 -5.99
C LYS A 28 -27.50 5.86 -5.03
N ASP A 29 -27.32 5.65 -3.72
CA ASP A 29 -27.44 6.69 -2.69
C ASP A 29 -26.08 7.26 -2.24
N ARG A 30 -25.58 8.25 -3.00
CA ARG A 30 -24.25 8.89 -2.80
C ARG A 30 -24.19 9.93 -1.67
N ARG A 31 -25.15 9.96 -0.73
CA ARG A 31 -25.23 11.04 0.29
C ARG A 31 -24.32 10.84 1.51
N PHE A 32 -23.80 9.63 1.73
CA PHE A 32 -22.85 9.32 2.81
C PHE A 32 -21.65 8.54 2.28
N LYS A 33 -20.82 9.17 1.45
CA LYS A 33 -19.53 8.56 1.09
C LYS A 33 -18.58 8.67 2.27
N THR A 34 -18.42 7.61 3.06
CA THR A 34 -17.22 7.42 3.88
C THR A 34 -16.02 7.64 2.95
N ARG A 35 -15.11 8.56 3.30
CA ARG A 35 -13.94 8.88 2.46
C ARG A 35 -13.29 7.57 2.03
N GLN A 36 -13.28 7.29 0.73
CA GLN A 36 -12.54 6.16 0.22
C GLN A 36 -11.08 6.36 0.62
N VAL A 37 -10.62 5.53 1.56
CA VAL A 37 -9.21 5.47 1.91
C VAL A 37 -8.48 5.07 0.63
N PRO A 38 -7.45 5.81 0.19
CA PRO A 38 -6.67 5.38 -0.97
C PRO A 38 -6.01 4.04 -0.62
N TYR A 39 -6.42 2.98 -1.33
CA TYR A 39 -5.86 1.65 -1.17
C TYR A 39 -5.21 1.20 -2.48
N LEU A 40 -4.08 0.51 -2.36
CA LEU A 40 -3.47 -0.22 -3.46
C LEU A 40 -4.02 -1.65 -3.42
N ARG A 41 -4.76 -2.05 -4.45
CA ARG A 41 -5.23 -3.44 -4.59
C ARG A 41 -4.24 -4.23 -5.43
N LEU A 42 -3.48 -5.09 -4.79
CA LEU A 42 -2.66 -6.10 -5.46
C LEU A 42 -3.52 -7.36 -5.60
N CYS A 43 -3.75 -7.84 -6.82
CA CYS A 43 -4.46 -9.10 -7.05
C CYS A 43 -3.64 -10.28 -6.51
N GLY A 44 -4.29 -11.39 -6.13
CA GLY A 44 -3.65 -12.49 -5.37
C GLY A 44 -2.30 -12.95 -5.92
N ASP A 45 -2.22 -13.17 -7.24
CA ASP A 45 -0.99 -13.64 -7.90
C ASP A 45 0.18 -12.65 -7.77
N TRP A 46 -0.10 -11.35 -7.66
CA TRP A 46 0.94 -10.32 -7.51
C TRP A 46 1.57 -10.32 -6.12
N LEU A 47 0.79 -10.58 -5.07
CA LEU A 47 1.33 -10.70 -3.71
C LEU A 47 2.26 -11.90 -3.63
N GLU A 48 1.83 -13.04 -4.19
CA GLU A 48 2.63 -14.26 -4.24
C GLU A 48 3.90 -14.08 -5.08
N ALA A 49 3.78 -13.50 -6.29
CA ALA A 49 4.92 -13.22 -7.16
C ALA A 49 5.91 -12.22 -6.54
N ALA A 50 5.45 -11.31 -5.69
CA ALA A 50 6.30 -10.39 -4.93
C ALA A 50 6.92 -11.01 -3.67
N GLY A 51 6.66 -12.28 -3.38
CA GLY A 51 7.11 -12.94 -2.15
C GLY A 51 6.42 -12.41 -0.88
N LEU A 52 5.25 -11.77 -1.04
CA LEU A 52 4.49 -11.18 0.07
C LEU A 52 3.43 -12.15 0.61
N LYS A 53 3.55 -12.55 1.88
CA LYS A 53 2.57 -13.41 2.57
C LYS A 53 1.62 -12.60 3.46
N VAL A 54 0.34 -12.96 3.49
CA VAL A 54 -0.62 -12.36 4.43
C VAL A 54 -0.17 -12.65 5.85
N GLY A 55 -0.18 -11.62 6.71
CA GLY A 55 0.22 -11.70 8.10
C GLY A 55 1.70 -11.38 8.36
N GLN A 56 2.54 -11.29 7.33
CA GLN A 56 3.94 -10.91 7.49
C GLN A 56 4.12 -9.39 7.56
N ASN A 57 5.26 -8.95 8.11
CA ASN A 57 5.65 -7.55 8.05
C ASN A 57 6.23 -7.22 6.67
N ALA A 58 5.89 -6.05 6.16
CA ALA A 58 6.46 -5.50 4.94
C ALA A 58 6.97 -4.09 5.23
N ARG A 59 8.17 -3.82 4.74
CA ARG A 59 8.75 -2.49 4.76
C ARG A 59 8.21 -1.71 3.56
N VAL A 60 7.61 -0.56 3.84
CA VAL A 60 7.14 0.39 2.84
C VAL A 60 8.04 1.60 2.86
N ILE A 61 8.62 1.91 1.71
CA ILE A 61 9.54 3.04 1.53
C ILE A 61 8.90 3.99 0.52
N VAL A 62 8.63 5.21 0.95
CA VAL A 62 8.15 6.27 0.07
C VAL A 62 9.36 7.00 -0.50
N THR A 63 9.52 6.92 -1.82
CA THR A 63 10.58 7.60 -2.58
C THR A 63 9.97 8.71 -3.44
N ARG A 64 10.81 9.60 -3.99
CA ARG A 64 10.36 10.61 -4.96
C ARG A 64 9.77 9.99 -6.24
N ARG A 65 10.12 8.75 -6.58
CA ARG A 65 9.73 8.07 -7.83
C ARG A 65 8.58 7.07 -7.63
N GLY A 66 8.15 6.84 -6.40
CA GLY A 66 7.10 5.87 -6.11
C GLY A 66 7.24 5.21 -4.75
N ILE A 67 6.49 4.12 -4.57
CA ILE A 67 6.43 3.35 -3.33
C ILE A 67 7.11 2.00 -3.57
N VAL A 68 8.08 1.67 -2.72
CA VAL A 68 8.71 0.35 -2.70
C VAL A 68 8.13 -0.43 -1.53
N ILE A 69 7.67 -1.65 -1.78
CA ILE A 69 7.16 -2.57 -0.77
C ILE A 69 8.05 -3.80 -0.82
N ALA A 70 8.73 -4.09 0.28
CA ALA A 70 9.59 -5.27 0.43
C ALA A 70 9.13 -6.12 1.60
N ALA A 71 9.22 -7.45 1.47
CA ALA A 71 9.05 -8.35 2.61
C ALA A 71 10.13 -8.04 3.66
N GLU A 72 9.75 -8.09 4.94
CA GLU A 72 10.72 -8.14 6.03
C GLU A 72 11.07 -9.62 6.30
N GLU A 73 12.36 -9.93 6.50
CA GLU A 73 12.86 -11.29 6.82
C GLU A 73 12.35 -11.81 8.15
#